data_AF-A0A1Q3TEH7-F1
#
_entry.id   AF-A0A1Q3TEH7-F1
#
_cell.length_a   1.000
_cell.length_b   1.000
_cell.length_c   1.000
_cell.angle_alpha   90.00
_cell.angle_beta   90.00
_cell.angle_gamma   90.00
#
_symmetry.space_group_name_H-M   'P 1'
#
loop_
_entity.id
_entity.type
_entity.pdbx_description
1 polymer ?
#
loop_
_entity_poly.entity_id
_entity_poly.type
_entity_poly.pdbx_seq_one_letter_code
_entity_poly.pdbx_strand_id
1 'polypeptide(L)'
;MARSPRGLDAPRGRSSMPIRSRTPQPSRDRFGRATEWIARNMGTPWFLVALTLFCVAWIAWNTAAPENLRFDSAANGFTALTLMLSLQASYAAPLILLAQNRQDDRDRVQIEQDRQRAERNLADTEYLAREIVALRIALTEVTSEVVTRDTLRAELKSLLRKLDERAEQQPTDAVPSAGPTLPHEGHSA
;
A
#
# COMPACT_ATOMS: atom_id res chain seq x y z
N MET A 1 -43.42 11.57 43.00
CA MET A 1 -42.35 10.72 43.60
C MET A 1 -41.93 9.69 42.57
N ALA A 2 -40.80 9.87 41.90
CA ALA A 2 -40.01 8.81 41.27
C ALA A 2 -38.65 9.44 40.92
N ARG A 3 -37.59 8.94 41.55
CA ARG A 3 -36.21 9.39 41.45
C ARG A 3 -35.40 8.24 40.87
N SER A 4 -34.49 8.53 39.93
CA SER A 4 -33.20 7.84 39.63
C SER A 4 -32.92 7.73 38.12
N PRO A 5 -31.67 7.55 37.65
CA PRO A 5 -30.38 7.98 38.21
C PRO A 5 -29.45 8.64 37.15
N ARG A 6 -28.26 9.03 37.62
CA ARG A 6 -27.12 9.63 36.93
C ARG A 6 -26.65 8.86 35.68
N GLY A 7 -26.41 9.59 34.59
CA GLY A 7 -25.43 9.23 33.57
C GLY A 7 -24.16 10.05 33.77
N LEU A 8 -23.21 9.50 34.53
CA LEU A 8 -21.81 9.95 34.58
C LEU A 8 -21.01 9.00 33.70
N ASP A 9 -20.78 9.36 32.45
CA ASP A 9 -19.66 8.84 31.64
C ASP A 9 -19.55 9.66 30.35
N ALA A 10 -18.79 10.74 30.41
CA ALA A 10 -18.28 11.41 29.23
C ALA A 10 -16.75 11.36 29.33
N PRO A 11 -16.07 10.62 28.43
CA PRO A 11 -14.62 10.51 28.48
C PRO A 11 -14.02 11.89 28.21
N ARG A 12 -13.35 12.44 29.23
CA ARG A 12 -12.45 13.59 29.09
C ARG A 12 -11.23 13.14 28.29
N GLY A 13 -11.10 13.60 27.06
CA GLY A 13 -9.92 13.33 26.27
C GLY A 13 -9.81 14.23 25.04
N ARG A 14 -8.85 15.15 25.10
CA ARG A 14 -8.13 15.76 23.96
C ARG A 14 -8.77 16.99 23.32
N SER A 15 -8.46 18.12 23.96
CA SER A 15 -8.20 19.45 23.37
C SER A 15 -8.37 19.51 21.84
N SER A 16 -9.54 19.99 21.40
CA SER A 16 -9.79 20.41 20.02
C SER A 16 -9.00 21.69 19.77
N MET A 17 -7.79 21.53 19.24
CA MET A 17 -6.96 22.63 18.73
C MET A 17 -7.73 23.32 17.59
N PRO A 18 -7.99 24.63 17.63
CA PRO A 18 -8.66 25.30 16.53
C PRO A 18 -7.74 25.29 15.30
N ILE A 19 -8.26 24.71 14.21
CA ILE A 19 -7.60 24.62 12.92
C ILE A 19 -7.19 26.03 12.48
N ARG A 20 -5.87 26.20 12.38
CA ARG A 20 -5.17 27.36 11.84
C ARG A 20 -5.82 27.75 10.52
N SER A 21 -6.33 28.98 10.47
CA SER A 21 -6.84 29.64 9.27
C SER A 21 -5.86 29.45 8.11
N ARG A 22 -6.28 28.63 7.14
CA ARG A 22 -5.63 28.48 5.85
C ARG A 22 -5.80 29.81 5.12
N THR A 23 -4.76 30.64 5.15
CA THR A 23 -4.75 31.91 4.42
C THR A 23 -5.09 31.64 2.95
N PRO A 24 -6.02 32.41 2.34
CA PRO A 24 -6.34 32.27 0.92
C PRO A 24 -5.08 32.53 0.11
N GLN A 25 -4.62 31.53 -0.66
CA GLN A 25 -3.49 31.74 -1.56
C GLN A 25 -3.87 32.81 -2.59
N PRO A 26 -3.08 33.88 -2.76
CA PRO A 26 -3.37 34.91 -3.73
C PRO A 26 -3.38 34.31 -5.14
N SER A 27 -4.32 34.77 -5.96
CA SER A 27 -4.62 34.37 -7.33
C SER A 27 -3.37 34.14 -8.18
N ARG A 28 -2.90 32.89 -8.17
CA ARG A 28 -1.74 32.39 -8.91
C ARG A 28 -2.12 31.84 -10.28
N ASP A 29 -3.34 32.01 -10.76
CA ASP A 29 -3.84 31.32 -11.95
C ASP A 29 -3.20 31.79 -13.27
N ARG A 30 -2.66 33.00 -13.36
CA ARG A 30 -1.98 33.47 -14.58
C ARG A 30 -0.49 33.16 -14.55
N PHE A 31 0.18 33.48 -13.45
CA PHE A 31 1.60 33.15 -13.26
C PHE A 31 1.82 31.65 -13.12
N GLY A 32 0.95 30.93 -12.42
CA GLY A 32 1.00 29.48 -12.26
C GLY A 32 0.84 28.74 -13.59
N ARG A 33 -0.11 29.14 -14.44
CA ARG A 33 -0.24 28.56 -15.79
C ARG A 33 0.94 28.87 -16.70
N ALA A 34 1.48 30.09 -16.64
CA ALA A 34 2.70 30.44 -17.38
C ALA A 34 3.92 29.63 -16.87
N THR A 35 4.07 29.48 -15.56
CA THR A 35 5.11 28.66 -14.94
C THR A 35 4.93 27.18 -15.26
N GLU A 36 3.70 26.66 -15.33
CA GLU A 36 3.41 25.26 -15.68
C GLU A 36 3.71 24.96 -17.15
N TRP A 37 3.50 25.92 -18.06
CA TRP A 37 3.92 25.81 -19.45
C TRP A 37 5.46 25.88 -19.58
N ILE A 38 6.10 26.83 -18.90
CA ILE A 38 7.58 26.95 -18.89
C ILE A 38 8.23 25.71 -18.28
N ALA A 39 7.70 25.18 -17.18
CA ALA A 39 8.23 24.00 -16.50
C ALA A 39 8.14 22.74 -17.37
N ARG A 40 7.04 22.56 -18.12
CA ARG A 40 6.92 21.45 -19.08
C ARG A 40 7.88 21.62 -20.28
N ASN A 41 8.09 22.84 -20.73
CA ASN A 41 8.97 23.12 -21.86
C ASN A 41 10.47 23.05 -21.52
N MET A 42 10.88 23.36 -20.29
CA MET A 42 12.30 23.36 -19.87
C MET A 42 12.95 21.96 -19.84
N GLY A 43 12.17 20.90 -19.60
CA GLY A 43 12.68 19.52 -19.55
C GLY A 43 12.59 18.75 -20.88
N THR A 44 12.02 19.36 -21.93
CA THR A 44 11.73 18.68 -23.20
C THR A 44 12.79 19.06 -24.24
N PRO A 45 13.29 18.13 -25.09
CA PRO A 45 14.27 18.44 -26.15
C PRO A 45 13.81 19.51 -27.15
N TRP A 46 12.50 19.80 -27.17
CA TRP A 46 11.90 20.87 -27.97
C TRP A 46 12.48 22.26 -27.67
N PHE A 47 12.88 22.55 -26.43
CA PHE A 47 13.51 23.84 -26.09
C PHE A 47 14.82 24.04 -26.85
N LEU A 48 15.66 23.00 -26.92
CA LEU A 48 16.91 23.04 -27.66
C LEU A 48 16.66 23.25 -29.15
N VAL A 49 15.69 22.56 -29.73
CA VAL A 49 15.31 22.72 -31.15
C VAL A 49 14.87 24.15 -31.44
N ALA A 50 14.00 24.74 -30.61
CA ALA A 50 13.55 26.12 -30.78
C ALA A 50 14.70 27.12 -30.66
N LEU A 51 15.62 26.93 -29.71
CA LEU A 51 16.81 27.78 -29.54
C LEU A 51 17.75 27.67 -30.74
N THR A 52 17.98 26.46 -31.26
CA THR A 52 18.81 26.25 -32.47
C THR A 52 18.17 26.91 -33.68
N LEU A 53 16.86 26.77 -33.89
CA LEU A 53 16.14 27.43 -34.98
C LEU A 53 16.23 28.96 -34.86
N PHE A 54 16.13 29.51 -33.65
CA PHE A 54 16.32 30.94 -33.43
C PHE A 54 17.72 31.41 -33.83
N CYS A 55 18.78 30.70 -33.40
CA CYS A 55 20.15 31.02 -33.79
C CYS A 55 20.35 30.95 -35.31
N VAL A 56 19.83 29.90 -35.96
CA VAL A 56 19.92 29.73 -37.43
C VAL A 56 19.17 30.85 -38.15
N ALA A 57 17.95 31.18 -37.72
CA ALA A 57 17.16 32.26 -38.29
C ALA A 57 17.83 33.63 -38.13
N TRP A 58 18.45 33.89 -36.97
CA TRP A 58 19.20 35.12 -36.70
C TRP A 58 20.41 35.27 -37.62
N ILE A 59 21.19 34.20 -37.77
CA ILE A 59 22.35 34.15 -38.67
C ILE A 59 21.90 34.35 -40.11
N ALA A 60 20.85 33.64 -40.54
CA ALA A 60 20.31 33.74 -41.89
C ALA A 60 19.81 35.17 -42.19
N TRP A 61 19.06 35.78 -41.28
CA TRP A 61 18.58 37.16 -41.41
C TRP A 61 19.73 38.16 -41.51
N ASN A 62 20.70 38.11 -40.59
CA ASN A 62 21.83 39.02 -40.60
C ASN A 62 22.85 38.75 -41.71
N THR A 63 22.77 37.61 -42.39
CA THR A 63 23.62 37.27 -43.55
C THR A 63 22.95 37.65 -44.87
N ALA A 64 21.64 37.47 -45.00
CA ALA A 64 20.88 37.78 -46.21
C ALA A 64 20.38 39.23 -46.29
N ALA A 65 20.37 39.98 -45.17
CA ALA A 65 19.96 41.38 -45.15
C ALA A 65 21.01 42.32 -45.79
N PRO A 66 20.59 43.40 -46.49
CA PRO A 66 21.48 44.45 -46.99
C PRO A 66 22.27 45.15 -45.85
N GLU A 67 23.51 45.57 -46.10
CA GLU A 67 24.45 46.14 -45.10
C GLU A 67 23.85 47.22 -44.20
N ASN A 68 22.94 48.02 -44.73
CA ASN A 68 22.22 49.10 -44.07
C ASN A 68 21.14 48.65 -43.05
N LEU A 69 20.79 47.36 -42.98
CA LEU A 69 19.84 46.78 -42.01
C LEU A 69 20.46 45.68 -41.15
N ARG A 70 21.76 45.39 -41.30
CA ARG A 70 22.48 44.37 -40.53
C ARG A 70 22.84 44.91 -39.16
N PHE A 71 22.08 44.52 -38.14
CA PHE A 71 22.40 44.84 -36.74
C PHE A 71 23.57 44.01 -36.21
N ASP A 72 23.79 42.79 -36.73
CA ASP A 72 24.80 41.85 -36.25
C ASP A 72 25.56 41.22 -37.44
N SER A 73 26.54 41.96 -37.98
CA SER A 73 27.23 41.55 -39.22
C SER A 73 28.14 40.34 -39.01
N ALA A 74 28.15 39.43 -39.99
CA ALA A 74 29.00 38.24 -39.99
C ALA A 74 30.51 38.57 -39.94
N ALA A 75 30.91 39.77 -40.38
CA ALA A 75 32.30 40.25 -40.31
C ALA A 75 32.82 40.40 -38.86
N ASN A 76 31.92 40.65 -37.90
CA ASN A 76 32.26 40.79 -36.48
C ASN A 76 31.93 39.52 -35.67
N GLY A 77 31.67 38.40 -36.35
CA GLY A 77 31.43 37.10 -35.72
C GLY A 77 30.14 37.01 -34.89
N PHE A 78 29.09 37.76 -35.24
CA PHE A 78 27.81 37.80 -34.50
C PHE A 78 27.99 38.22 -33.03
N THR A 79 28.63 39.37 -32.81
CA THR A 79 28.93 39.87 -31.47
C THR A 79 27.67 40.06 -30.63
N ALA A 80 26.56 40.53 -31.21
CA ALA A 80 25.33 40.77 -30.45
C ALA A 80 24.69 39.47 -29.97
N LEU A 81 24.62 38.45 -30.84
CA LEU A 81 24.15 37.11 -30.48
C LEU A 81 25.02 36.50 -29.37
N THR A 82 26.34 36.66 -29.46
CA THR A 82 27.29 36.13 -28.48
C THR A 82 27.11 36.80 -27.10
N LEU A 83 26.96 38.12 -27.07
CA LEU A 83 26.68 38.87 -25.83
C LEU A 83 25.35 38.43 -25.21
N MET A 84 24.32 38.25 -26.02
CA MET A 84 23.00 37.81 -25.56
C MET A 84 23.03 36.38 -24.99
N LEU A 85 23.70 35.43 -25.65
CA LEU A 85 23.85 34.06 -25.15
C LEU A 85 24.67 34.01 -23.86
N SER A 86 25.72 34.82 -23.76
CA SER A 86 26.54 34.93 -22.54
C SER A 86 25.72 35.47 -21.36
N LEU A 87 24.87 36.48 -21.61
CA LEU A 87 23.95 37.00 -20.61
C LEU A 87 22.89 35.95 -20.20
N GLN A 88 22.35 35.21 -21.17
CA GLN A 88 21.35 34.17 -20.93
C GLN A 88 21.90 33.09 -19.98
N ALA A 89 23.13 32.63 -20.20
CA ALA A 89 23.78 31.67 -19.31
C ALA A 89 24.00 32.24 -17.90
N SER A 90 24.43 33.50 -17.79
CA SER A 90 24.69 34.17 -16.52
C SER A 90 23.43 34.31 -15.64
N TYR A 91 22.28 34.64 -16.25
CA TYR A 91 21.00 34.74 -15.54
C TYR A 91 20.32 33.39 -15.32
N ALA A 92 20.60 32.38 -16.16
CA ALA A 92 20.05 31.04 -15.96
C ALA A 92 20.54 30.41 -14.65
N ALA A 93 21.82 30.55 -14.31
CA ALA A 93 22.41 29.98 -13.09
C ALA A 93 21.65 30.32 -11.79
N PRO A 94 21.37 31.60 -11.46
CA PRO A 94 20.63 31.95 -10.24
C PRO A 94 19.17 31.51 -10.29
N LEU A 95 18.52 31.51 -11.46
CA LEU A 95 17.16 30.97 -11.59
C LEU A 95 17.10 29.46 -11.36
N ILE A 96 18.09 28.73 -11.89
CA ILE A 96 18.21 27.29 -11.69
C ILE A 96 18.42 26.98 -10.22
N LEU A 97 19.27 27.74 -9.51
CA LEU A 97 19.45 27.60 -8.07
C LEU A 97 18.16 27.83 -7.28
N LEU A 98 17.37 28.84 -7.64
CA LEU A 98 16.07 29.07 -7.00
C LEU A 98 15.07 27.95 -7.29
N ALA A 99 15.08 27.39 -8.50
CA ALA A 99 14.25 26.26 -8.87
C ALA A 99 14.67 24.99 -8.12
N GLN A 100 15.98 24.76 -7.96
CA GLN A 100 16.57 23.66 -7.20
C GLN A 100 16.24 23.76 -5.72
N ASN A 101 16.42 24.91 -5.08
CA ASN A 101 16.03 25.11 -3.68
C ASN A 101 14.56 24.73 -3.42
N ARG A 102 13.65 25.10 -4.34
CA ARG A 102 12.22 24.73 -4.25
C ARG A 102 11.94 23.26 -4.53
N GLN A 103 12.81 22.58 -5.28
CA GLN A 103 12.72 21.14 -5.51
C GLN A 103 13.23 20.41 -4.27
N ASP A 104 14.40 20.79 -3.75
CA ASP A 104 15.01 20.22 -2.54
C ASP A 104 14.10 20.37 -1.31
N ASP A 105 13.44 21.51 -1.15
CA ASP A 105 12.45 21.72 -0.07
C ASP A 105 11.28 20.74 -0.17
N ARG A 106 10.78 20.47 -1.38
CA ARG A 106 9.69 19.50 -1.63
C ARG A 106 10.17 18.08 -1.39
N ASP A 107 11.34 17.74 -1.90
CA ASP A 107 11.94 16.41 -1.79
C ASP A 107 12.22 16.10 -0.32
N ARG A 108 12.69 17.08 0.46
CA ARG A 108 12.87 16.95 1.92
C ARG A 108 11.56 16.64 2.64
N VAL A 109 10.47 17.34 2.32
CA VAL A 109 9.15 17.08 2.93
C VAL A 109 8.65 15.68 2.54
N GLN A 110 8.85 15.26 1.30
CA GLN A 110 8.47 13.94 0.83
C GLN A 110 9.25 12.84 1.56
N ILE A 111 10.57 12.99 1.71
CA ILE A 111 11.43 12.05 2.44
C ILE A 111 10.98 11.90 3.90
N GLU A 112 10.67 13.02 4.57
CA GLU A 112 10.20 12.99 5.96
C GLU A 112 8.86 12.26 6.10
N GLN A 113 7.92 12.49 5.16
CA GLN A 113 6.64 11.78 5.15
C GLN A 113 6.81 10.29 4.88
N ASP A 114 7.68 9.91 3.95
CA ASP A 114 7.95 8.51 3.62
C ASP A 114 8.62 7.80 4.80
N ARG A 115 9.52 8.48 5.52
CA ARG A 115 10.10 7.96 6.76
C ARG A 115 9.02 7.71 7.82
N GLN A 116 8.14 8.68 8.07
CA GLN A 116 7.05 8.52 9.05
C GLN A 116 6.08 7.40 8.65
N ARG A 117 5.80 7.23 7.35
CA ARG A 117 5.01 6.11 6.84
C ARG A 117 5.70 4.78 7.06
N ALA A 118 7.02 4.70 6.79
CA ALA A 118 7.79 3.48 7.03
C ALA A 118 7.81 3.08 8.50
N GLU A 119 7.98 4.04 9.42
CA GLU A 119 7.93 3.80 10.86
C GLU A 119 6.54 3.28 11.30
N ARG A 120 5.46 3.85 10.78
CA ARG A 120 4.09 3.35 11.04
C ARG A 120 3.85 1.96 10.46
N ASN A 121 4.27 1.70 9.22
CA ASN A 121 4.13 0.40 8.58
C ASN A 121 4.90 -0.69 9.35
N LEU A 122 6.08 -0.37 9.89
CA LEU A 122 6.84 -1.28 10.74
C LEU A 122 6.06 -1.59 12.02
N ALA A 123 5.55 -0.57 12.71
CA ALA A 123 4.74 -0.76 13.92
C ALA A 123 3.46 -1.58 13.66
N ASP A 124 2.76 -1.32 12.55
CA ASP A 124 1.57 -2.08 12.14
C ASP A 124 1.94 -3.54 11.83
N THR A 125 3.08 -3.78 11.19
CA THR A 125 3.57 -5.13 10.90
C THR A 125 3.94 -5.87 12.18
N GLU A 126 4.60 -5.22 13.13
CA GLU A 126 4.90 -5.80 14.45
C GLU A 126 3.62 -6.11 15.23
N TYR A 127 2.62 -5.24 15.16
CA TYR A 127 1.32 -5.46 15.78
C TYR A 127 0.63 -6.68 15.17
N LEU A 128 0.52 -6.74 13.84
CA LEU A 128 -0.05 -7.89 13.15
C LEU A 128 0.71 -9.18 13.44
N ALA A 129 2.04 -9.14 13.52
CA ALA A 129 2.84 -10.32 13.89
C ALA A 129 2.50 -10.82 15.30
N ARG A 130 2.34 -9.92 16.28
CA ARG A 130 1.94 -10.29 17.66
C ARG A 130 0.53 -10.86 17.70
N GLU A 131 -0.41 -10.24 17.01
CA GLU A 131 -1.79 -10.73 16.90
C GLU A 131 -1.86 -12.11 16.24
N ILE A 132 -1.09 -12.34 15.17
CA ILE A 132 -1.01 -13.65 14.50
C ILE A 132 -0.43 -14.71 15.44
N VAL A 133 0.60 -14.39 16.22
CA VAL A 133 1.17 -15.32 17.22
C VAL A 133 0.14 -15.66 18.29
N ALA A 134 -0.58 -14.67 18.81
CA ALA A 134 -1.66 -14.89 19.78
C ALA A 134 -2.78 -15.78 19.20
N LEU A 135 -3.23 -15.49 17.98
CA LEU A 135 -4.22 -16.28 17.26
C LEU A 135 -3.73 -17.73 17.03
N ARG A 136 -2.46 -17.90 16.66
CA ARG A 136 -1.86 -19.23 16.44
C ARG A 136 -1.83 -20.06 17.71
N ILE A 137 -1.51 -19.46 18.86
CA ILE A 137 -1.52 -20.16 20.16
C ILE A 137 -2.95 -20.59 20.50
N ALA A 138 -3.93 -19.69 20.40
CA ALA A 138 -5.34 -20.01 20.66
C ALA A 138 -5.88 -21.12 19.74
N LEU A 139 -5.55 -21.09 18.44
CA LEU A 139 -5.93 -22.15 17.49
C LEU A 139 -5.25 -23.49 17.81
N THR A 140 -3.99 -23.46 18.24
CA THR A 140 -3.24 -24.68 18.60
C THR A 140 -3.85 -25.34 19.84
N GLU A 141 -4.24 -24.54 20.83
CA GLU A 141 -4.91 -25.02 22.06
C GLU A 141 -6.24 -25.70 21.72
N VAL A 142 -7.13 -25.03 20.98
CA VAL A 142 -8.43 -25.60 20.55
C VAL A 142 -8.25 -26.88 19.73
N THR A 143 -7.28 -26.93 18.82
CA THR A 143 -7.02 -28.13 18.01
C THR A 143 -6.52 -29.29 18.88
N SER A 144 -5.70 -29.01 19.89
CA SER A 144 -5.16 -30.04 20.79
C SER A 144 -6.23 -30.71 21.66
N GLU A 145 -7.25 -29.95 22.09
CA GLU A 145 -8.37 -30.46 22.87
C GLU A 145 -9.27 -31.39 22.03
N VAL A 146 -9.58 -31.00 20.80
CA VAL A 146 -10.48 -31.75 19.90
C VAL A 146 -9.80 -32.95 19.24
N VAL A 147 -8.48 -32.89 18.99
CA VAL A 147 -7.73 -33.91 18.24
C VAL A 147 -6.72 -34.61 19.14
N THR A 148 -7.17 -35.09 20.30
CA THR A 148 -6.36 -36.05 21.05
C THR A 148 -6.55 -37.44 20.42
N ARG A 149 -5.45 -38.13 20.08
CA ARG A 149 -5.52 -39.50 19.56
C ARG A 149 -6.32 -40.41 20.49
N ASP A 150 -6.24 -40.14 21.79
CA ASP A 150 -6.94 -40.90 22.81
C ASP A 150 -8.44 -40.62 22.85
N THR A 151 -8.90 -39.39 22.58
CA THR A 151 -10.34 -39.08 22.45
C THR A 151 -10.91 -39.68 21.18
N LEU A 152 -10.23 -39.54 20.04
CA LEU A 152 -10.63 -40.21 18.79
C LEU A 152 -10.66 -41.73 18.97
N ARG A 153 -9.67 -42.32 19.63
CA ARG A 153 -9.63 -43.77 19.89
C ARG A 153 -10.72 -44.21 20.86
N ALA A 154 -11.00 -43.41 21.89
CA ALA A 154 -12.07 -43.69 22.85
C ALA A 154 -13.45 -43.64 22.18
N GLU A 155 -13.71 -42.63 21.35
CA GLU A 155 -14.96 -42.52 20.59
C GLU A 155 -15.09 -43.64 19.56
N LEU A 156 -14.01 -43.97 18.83
CA LEU A 156 -14.02 -45.10 17.90
C LEU A 156 -14.36 -46.41 18.61
N LYS A 157 -13.75 -46.66 19.78
CA LYS A 157 -13.96 -47.87 20.57
C LYS A 157 -15.37 -47.93 21.18
N SER A 158 -15.89 -46.78 21.61
CA SER A 158 -17.27 -46.60 22.09
C SER A 158 -18.29 -46.94 20.99
N LEU A 159 -18.07 -46.42 19.78
CA LEU A 159 -18.93 -46.71 18.62
C LEU A 159 -18.87 -48.20 18.21
N LEU A 160 -17.67 -48.80 18.20
CA LEU A 160 -17.48 -50.23 17.89
C LEU A 160 -18.23 -51.12 18.88
N ARG A 161 -18.13 -50.83 20.18
CA ARG A 161 -18.83 -51.57 21.23
C ARG A 161 -20.35 -51.52 21.08
N LYS A 162 -20.91 -50.35 20.72
CA LYS A 162 -22.35 -50.21 20.45
C LYS A 162 -22.82 -51.04 19.25
N LEU A 163 -21.95 -51.30 18.27
CA LEU A 163 -22.27 -52.15 17.13
C LEU A 163 -22.23 -53.64 17.50
N ASP A 164 -21.23 -54.07 18.27
CA ASP A 164 -21.17 -55.45 18.80
C ASP A 164 -22.38 -55.77 19.67
N GLU A 165 -22.75 -54.88 20.61
CA GLU A 165 -23.93 -55.06 21.46
C GLU A 165 -25.23 -55.15 20.63
N ARG A 166 -25.32 -54.45 19.49
CA ARG A 166 -26.45 -54.58 18.55
C ARG A 166 -26.43 -55.89 17.78
N ALA A 167 -25.26 -56.40 17.41
CA ALA A 167 -25.12 -57.70 16.74
C ALA A 167 -25.49 -58.86 17.68
N GLU A 168 -25.12 -58.76 18.97
CA GLU A 168 -25.52 -59.73 20.00
C GLU A 168 -27.02 -59.64 20.35
N GLN A 169 -27.59 -58.44 20.33
CA GLN A 169 -29.03 -58.21 20.54
C GLN A 169 -29.89 -58.47 19.30
N GLN A 170 -29.29 -58.92 18.21
CA GLN A 170 -30.03 -59.53 17.11
C GLN A 170 -29.88 -61.05 17.29
N PRO A 171 -30.75 -61.72 18.10
CA PRO A 171 -30.75 -63.16 18.13
C PRO A 171 -30.99 -63.61 16.70
N THR A 172 -30.16 -64.52 16.23
CA THR A 172 -30.39 -65.26 15.00
C THR A 172 -31.71 -65.99 15.13
N ASP A 173 -32.79 -65.33 14.75
CA ASP A 173 -34.04 -66.01 14.41
C ASP A 173 -33.81 -66.70 13.06
N ALA A 174 -33.98 -68.01 13.12
CA ALA A 174 -34.11 -68.99 12.04
C ALA A 174 -32.83 -69.54 11.40
N VAL A 175 -32.46 -70.76 11.83
CA VAL A 175 -32.56 -71.95 10.95
C VAL A 175 -33.02 -73.17 11.79
N PRO A 176 -34.20 -73.78 11.54
CA PRO A 176 -34.61 -75.03 12.17
C PRO A 176 -34.11 -76.24 11.36
N SER A 177 -33.41 -77.18 12.00
CA SER A 177 -33.17 -78.51 11.43
C SER A 177 -33.67 -79.59 12.39
N ALA A 178 -34.73 -80.25 11.95
CA ALA A 178 -35.47 -81.31 12.63
C ALA A 178 -34.78 -82.68 12.56
N GLY A 179 -35.09 -83.55 13.53
CA GLY A 179 -35.09 -85.00 13.35
C GLY A 179 -34.29 -85.81 14.38
N PRO A 180 -34.69 -87.06 14.68
CA PRO A 180 -35.28 -87.32 16.00
C PRO A 180 -34.67 -88.53 16.77
N THR A 181 -34.95 -88.54 18.07
CA THR A 181 -35.18 -89.66 19.00
C THR A 181 -34.74 -91.08 18.62
N LEU A 182 -34.14 -91.81 19.57
CA LEU A 182 -34.76 -92.94 20.32
C LEU A 182 -33.75 -93.54 21.33
N PRO A 183 -34.19 -94.35 22.32
CA PRO A 183 -33.79 -94.22 23.73
C PRO A 183 -33.19 -95.50 24.34
N HIS A 184 -32.91 -95.39 25.65
CA HIS A 184 -32.81 -96.49 26.62
C HIS A 184 -31.58 -97.39 26.44
N GLU A 185 -30.87 -97.91 27.44
CA GLU A 185 -31.08 -98.19 28.85
C GLU A 185 -29.66 -98.46 29.39
N GLY A 186 -29.26 -98.06 30.59
CA GLY A 186 -29.56 -98.82 31.81
C GLY A 186 -28.25 -99.26 32.48
N HIS A 187 -28.33 -99.49 33.79
CA HIS A 187 -27.36 -100.14 34.68
C HIS A 187 -26.05 -99.38 34.98
N SER A 188 -25.89 -98.79 36.16
CA SER A 188 -25.61 -99.45 37.45
C SER A 188 -24.29 -100.23 37.46
N ALA A 189 -23.25 -99.59 38.00
CA ALA A 189 -22.50 -100.02 39.18
C ALA A 189 -21.41 -98.98 39.49
#